data_AF-A0A7X8NW34-F1
#
_entry.id   AF-A0A7X8NW34-F1
#
_cell.length_a   1.000
_cell.length_b   1.000
_cell.length_c   1.000
_cell.angle_alpha   90.00
_cell.angle_beta   90.00
_cell.angle_gamma   90.00
#
_symmetry.space_group_name_H-M   'P 1'
#
loop_
_entity.id
_entity.type
_entity.pdbx_description
1 polymer ?
#
loop_
_entity_poly.entity_id
_entity_poly.type
_entity_poly.pdbx_seq_one_letter_code
_entity_poly.pdbx_strand_id
1 'polypeptide(L)'
;MTFDLGKALLRKEEYESARLTEFEFAEMVRALKALAGELEAPVGPMLGVLAERGLGQALSHLAQLAGRDVEADYLRCRASARARLIDERGDPSPVRLG
;
A
#
# COMPACT_ATOMS: atom_id res chain seq x y z
N MET A 1 31.26 24.77 12.03
CA MET A 1 30.47 23.73 11.35
C MET A 1 29.14 24.36 10.97
N THR A 2 28.99 24.81 9.73
CA THR A 2 27.74 25.41 9.25
C THR A 2 26.70 24.30 9.08
N PHE A 3 25.63 24.36 9.87
CA PHE A 3 24.47 23.49 9.72
C PHE A 3 23.79 23.86 8.40
N ASP A 4 24.01 23.04 7.37
CA ASP A 4 23.48 23.27 6.03
C ASP A 4 21.99 22.88 6.03
N LEU A 5 21.16 23.78 6.54
CA LEU A 5 19.71 23.59 6.71
C LEU A 5 19.03 23.14 5.42
N GLY A 6 19.51 23.61 4.26
CA GLY A 6 18.99 23.19 2.94
C GLY A 6 19.22 21.70 2.67
N LYS A 7 20.41 21.17 2.94
CA LYS A 7 20.69 19.72 2.78
C LYS A 7 19.97 18.87 3.81
N ALA A 8 19.78 19.40 5.03
CA ALA A 8 19.03 18.72 6.07
C ALA A 8 17.53 18.63 5.73
N LEU A 9 16.95 19.68 5.15
CA LEU A 9 15.56 19.69 4.67
C LEU A 9 15.37 18.76 3.47
N LEU A 10 16.28 18.76 2.49
CA LEU A 10 16.19 17.88 1.32
C LEU A 10 16.22 16.39 1.71
N ARG A 11 17.17 16.01 2.59
CA ARG A 11 17.25 14.63 3.11
C ARG A 11 16.02 14.23 3.92
N LYS A 12 15.42 15.18 4.63
CA LYS A 12 14.17 14.96 5.37
C LYS A 12 13.02 14.71 4.40
N GLU A 13 12.90 15.49 3.34
CA GLU A 13 11.88 15.30 2.29
C GLU A 13 12.03 13.96 1.56
N GLU A 14 13.26 13.58 1.20
CA GLU A 14 13.56 12.27 0.60
C GLU A 14 13.16 11.11 1.53
N TYR A 15 13.50 11.23 2.82
CA TYR A 15 13.14 10.24 3.83
C TYR A 15 11.62 10.14 4.05
N GLU A 16 10.92 11.28 4.14
CA GLU A 16 9.47 11.30 4.28
C GLU A 16 8.77 10.71 3.05
N SER A 17 9.28 10.98 1.85
CA SER A 17 8.75 10.43 0.59
C SER A 17 8.96 8.92 0.51
N ALA A 18 10.13 8.42 0.90
CA ALA A 18 10.41 6.99 0.97
C ALA A 18 9.50 6.29 1.99
N ARG A 19 9.36 6.87 3.20
CA ARG A 19 8.49 6.34 4.26
C ARG A 19 7.02 6.26 3.82
N LEU A 20 6.52 7.29 3.14
CA LEU A 20 5.15 7.31 2.60
C LEU A 20 4.96 6.25 1.53
N THR A 21 5.90 6.13 0.59
CA THR A 21 5.85 5.12 -0.48
C THR A 21 5.87 3.70 0.09
N GLU A 22 6.71 3.44 1.08
CA GLU A 22 6.76 2.15 1.77
C GLU A 22 5.44 1.82 2.48
N PHE A 23 4.83 2.82 3.13
CA PHE A 23 3.54 2.64 3.79
C PHE A 23 2.45 2.30 2.77
N GLU A 24 2.36 3.06 1.68
CA GLU A 24 1.38 2.84 0.62
C GLU A 24 1.53 1.46 -0.02
N PHE A 25 2.77 1.03 -0.26
CA PHE A 25 3.04 -0.31 -0.79
C PHE A 25 2.63 -1.40 0.20
N ALA A 26 2.97 -1.24 1.49
CA ALA A 26 2.57 -2.19 2.52
C ALA A 26 1.04 -2.27 2.67
N GLU A 27 0.35 -1.12 2.62
CA GLU A 27 -1.11 -1.01 2.65
C GLU A 27 -1.73 -1.79 1.48
N MET A 28 -1.24 -1.53 0.27
CA MET A 28 -1.71 -2.17 -0.96
C MET A 28 -1.54 -3.68 -0.94
N VAL A 29 -0.35 -4.17 -0.59
CA VAL A 29 -0.05 -5.61 -0.57
C VAL A 29 -0.86 -6.33 0.50
N ARG A 30 -1.03 -5.74 1.69
CA ARG A 30 -1.86 -6.33 2.76
C ARG A 30 -3.33 -6.40 2.34
N ALA A 31 -3.85 -5.35 1.71
CA ALA A 31 -5.22 -5.32 1.20
C ALA A 31 -5.44 -6.43 0.15
N LEU A 32 -4.52 -6.58 -0.81
CA LEU A 32 -4.61 -7.62 -1.84
C LEU A 32 -4.52 -9.04 -1.26
N LYS A 33 -3.65 -9.27 -0.27
CA LYS A 33 -3.56 -10.56 0.41
C LYS A 33 -4.83 -10.90 1.17
N ALA A 34 -5.43 -9.92 1.85
CA ALA A 34 -6.70 -10.10 2.55
C ALA A 34 -7.82 -10.45 1.56
N LEU A 35 -7.95 -9.68 0.48
CA LEU A 35 -8.95 -9.93 -0.56
C LEU A 35 -8.77 -11.31 -1.21
N ALA A 36 -7.54 -11.69 -1.56
CA ALA A 36 -7.28 -13.03 -2.10
C ALA A 36 -7.65 -14.13 -1.10
N GLY A 37 -7.46 -13.91 0.20
CA GLY A 37 -7.92 -14.81 1.25
C GLY A 37 -9.44 -14.95 1.30
N GLU A 38 -10.18 -13.84 1.20
CA GLU A 38 -11.66 -13.86 1.16
C GLU A 38 -12.21 -14.56 -0.09
N LEU A 39 -11.46 -14.52 -1.20
CA LEU A 39 -11.83 -15.14 -2.48
C LEU A 39 -11.29 -16.57 -2.63
N GLU A 40 -10.58 -17.10 -1.63
CA GLU A 40 -9.84 -18.37 -1.71
C GLU A 40 -8.91 -18.46 -2.94
N ALA A 41 -8.42 -17.30 -3.39
CA ALA A 41 -7.59 -17.17 -4.58
C ALA A 41 -6.09 -17.32 -4.25
N PRO A 42 -5.28 -17.87 -5.18
CA PRO A 42 -3.86 -18.07 -4.95
C PRO A 42 -3.11 -16.73 -4.90
N VAL A 43 -2.53 -16.42 -3.74
CA VAL A 43 -1.82 -15.15 -3.49
C VAL A 43 -0.57 -14.99 -4.37
N GLY A 44 0.22 -16.06 -4.55
CA GLY A 44 1.49 -16.00 -5.29
C GLY A 44 1.34 -15.49 -6.73
N PRO A 45 0.51 -16.14 -7.56
CA PRO A 45 0.22 -15.67 -8.93
C PRO A 45 -0.31 -14.23 -8.98
N MET A 46 -1.22 -13.85 -8.08
CA MET A 46 -1.74 -12.49 -8.02
C MET A 46 -0.65 -11.45 -7.71
N LEU A 47 0.27 -11.76 -6.78
CA LEU A 47 1.40 -10.87 -6.50
C LEU A 47 2.39 -10.80 -7.67
N GLY A 48 2.54 -11.88 -8.45
CA GLY A 48 3.28 -11.84 -9.70
C GLY A 48 2.67 -10.85 -10.70
N VAL A 49 1.35 -10.90 -10.89
CA VAL A 49 0.62 -9.94 -11.74
C VAL A 49 0.77 -8.51 -11.23
N LEU A 50 0.68 -8.30 -9.90
CA LEU A 50 0.92 -6.99 -9.29
C LEU A 50 2.32 -6.45 -9.63
N ALA A 51 3.36 -7.28 -9.47
CA ALA A 51 4.73 -6.87 -9.70
C ALA A 51 5.02 -6.56 -11.18
N GLU A 52 4.43 -7.31 -12.10
CA GLU A 52 4.67 -7.17 -13.54
C GLU A 52 3.78 -6.10 -14.20
N ARG A 53 2.53 -5.97 -13.75
CA ARG A 53 1.48 -5.24 -14.48
C ARG A 53 0.69 -4.25 -13.62
N GLY A 54 1.02 -4.16 -12.33
CA GLY A 54 0.42 -3.22 -11.40
C GLY A 54 -0.94 -3.63 -10.84
N LEU A 55 -1.46 -2.78 -9.95
CA LEU A 55 -2.63 -3.06 -9.13
C LEU A 55 -3.90 -3.32 -9.96
N GLY A 56 -4.15 -2.51 -10.99
CA GLY A 56 -5.38 -2.65 -11.80
C GLY A 56 -5.48 -4.02 -12.47
N GLN A 57 -4.35 -4.57 -12.93
CA GLN A 57 -4.29 -5.89 -13.55
C GLN A 57 -4.40 -7.01 -12.51
N ALA A 58 -3.83 -6.83 -11.32
CA ALA A 58 -4.00 -7.77 -10.22
C ALA A 58 -5.48 -7.86 -9.76
N LEU A 59 -6.17 -6.73 -9.65
CA LEU A 59 -7.61 -6.69 -9.34
C LEU A 59 -8.46 -7.29 -10.47
N SER A 60 -8.12 -7.01 -11.72
CA SER A 60 -8.82 -7.61 -12.88
C SER A 60 -8.66 -9.13 -12.90
N HIS A 61 -7.48 -9.64 -12.57
CA HIS A 61 -7.22 -11.06 -12.43
C HIS A 61 -8.07 -11.69 -11.30
N LEU A 62 -8.16 -11.05 -10.14
CA LEU A 62 -9.01 -11.51 -9.04
C LEU A 62 -10.51 -11.47 -9.40
N ALA A 63 -10.96 -10.42 -10.09
CA ALA A 63 -12.34 -10.31 -10.55
C ALA A 63 -12.72 -11.43 -11.53
N GLN A 64 -11.80 -11.78 -12.44
CA GLN A 64 -11.99 -12.91 -13.37
C GLN A 64 -12.09 -14.25 -12.64
N LEU A 65 -11.24 -14.49 -11.64
CA LEU A 65 -11.30 -15.72 -10.84
C LEU A 65 -12.58 -15.82 -10.02
N ALA A 66 -13.01 -14.71 -9.43
CA ALA A 66 -14.23 -14.64 -8.62
C ALA A 66 -15.52 -14.62 -9.45
N GLY A 67 -15.43 -14.33 -10.76
CA GLY A 67 -16.58 -14.17 -11.64
C GLY A 67 -17.46 -12.95 -11.33
N ARG A 68 -16.91 -11.96 -10.63
CA ARG A 68 -17.62 -10.75 -10.18
C ARG A 68 -16.66 -9.59 -9.97
N ASP A 69 -17.20 -8.38 -9.88
CA ASP A 69 -16.42 -7.22 -9.46
C ASP A 69 -15.96 -7.37 -7.99
N VAL A 70 -14.74 -6.91 -7.73
CA VAL A 70 -14.04 -7.01 -6.44
C VAL A 70 -13.55 -5.64 -5.94
N GLU A 71 -13.82 -4.54 -6.66
CA GLU A 71 -13.33 -3.20 -6.32
C GLU A 71 -13.81 -2.75 -4.93
N ALA A 72 -15.11 -2.92 -4.64
CA ALA A 72 -15.68 -2.58 -3.34
C ALA A 72 -15.05 -3.40 -2.20
N ASP A 73 -14.76 -4.67 -2.44
CA ASP A 73 -14.13 -5.56 -1.45
C ASP A 73 -12.67 -5.18 -1.21
N TYR A 74 -11.95 -4.85 -2.29
CA TYR A 74 -10.60 -4.32 -2.21
C TYR A 74 -10.55 -3.05 -1.35
N LEU A 75 -11.45 -2.10 -1.57
CA LEU A 75 -11.50 -0.85 -0.81
C LEU A 75 -11.77 -1.09 0.69
N ARG A 76 -12.66 -2.05 1.02
CA ARG A 76 -12.88 -2.46 2.43
C ARG A 76 -11.65 -3.12 3.04
N CYS A 77 -11.01 -4.03 2.32
CA CYS A 77 -9.76 -4.67 2.75
C CYS A 77 -8.65 -3.63 2.96
N ARG A 78 -8.57 -2.63 2.09
CA ARG A 78 -7.60 -1.54 2.15
C ARG A 78 -7.81 -0.65 3.37
N ALA A 79 -9.05 -0.23 3.65
CA ALA A 79 -9.36 0.53 4.86
C ALA A 79 -8.96 -0.22 6.13
N SER A 80 -9.25 -1.53 6.18
CA SER A 80 -8.86 -2.39 7.30
C SER A 80 -7.35 -2.57 7.41
N ALA A 81 -6.65 -2.75 6.28
CA ALA A 81 -5.20 -2.87 6.24
C ALA A 81 -4.51 -1.59 6.70
N ARG A 82 -5.04 -0.43 6.31
CA ARG A 82 -4.56 0.89 6.73
C ARG A 82 -4.69 1.07 8.24
N ALA A 83 -5.85 0.77 8.82
CA ALA A 83 -6.06 0.87 10.27
C ALA A 83 -5.03 0.02 11.05
N ARG A 84 -4.85 -1.25 10.63
CA ARG A 84 -3.86 -2.14 11.25
C ARG A 84 -2.42 -1.65 11.08
N LEU A 85 -2.07 -1.10 9.92
CA LEU A 85 -0.73 -0.55 9.69
C LEU A 85 -0.45 0.68 10.53
N ILE A 86 -1.45 1.54 10.74
CA ILE A 86 -1.34 2.70 11.64
C ILE A 86 -1.11 2.21 13.07
N ASP A 87 -1.85 1.20 13.53
CA ASP A 87 -1.67 0.63 14.87
C ASP A 87 -0.28 0.01 15.05
N GLU A 88 0.27 -0.65 14.02
CA GLU A 88 1.57 -1.33 14.08
C GLU A 88 2.78 -0.39 13.89
N ARG A 89 2.68 0.62 13.02
CA ARG A 89 3.82 1.43 12.57
C ARG A 89 3.69 2.92 12.88
N GLY A 90 2.54 3.35 13.39
CA GLY A 90 2.20 4.75 13.59
C GLY A 90 1.64 5.41 12.33
N ASP A 91 1.06 6.60 12.51
CA ASP A 91 0.43 7.36 11.44
C ASP A 91 1.46 7.77 10.36
N PRO A 92 1.25 7.41 9.08
CA PRO A 92 2.11 7.86 7.99
C PRO A 92 1.92 9.33 7.66
N SER A 93 0.86 9.99 8.16
CA SER A 93 0.56 11.39 7.84
C SER A 93 1.75 12.29 8.21
N PRO A 94 2.28 13.09 7.28
CA PRO A 94 3.37 14.01 7.59
C PRO A 94 2.89 15.01 8.62
N VAL A 95 3.67 15.19 9.69
CA VAL A 95 3.43 16.24 10.68
C VAL A 95 3.61 17.58 9.98
N ARG A 96 2.50 18.22 9.62
CA ARG A 96 2.54 19.60 9.12
C ARG A 96 2.99 20.47 10.29
N LEU A 97 4.22 20.95 10.23
CA LEU A 97 4.67 22.05 11.07
C LEU A 97 3.88 23.27 10.58
N GLY A 98 2.88 23.69 11.37
CA GLY A 98 2.19 24.96 11.19
C GLY A 98 3.09 26.15 11.51
#